data_AF-A0A292YC87-F1
#
_entry.id   AF-A0A292YC87-F1
#
_cell.length_a   1.000
_cell.length_b   1.000
_cell.length_c   1.000
_cell.angle_alpha   90.00
_cell.angle_beta   90.00
_cell.angle_gamma   90.00
#
_symmetry.space_group_name_H-M   'P 1'
#
loop_
_entity.id
_entity.type
_entity.pdbx_description
1 polymer ?
#
loop_
_entity_poly.entity_id
_entity_poly.type
_entity_poly.pdbx_seq_one_letter_code
_entity_poly.pdbx_strand_id
1 'polypeptide(L)'
;MKKAYIAPKGYKTPVRWDLLSNERVLNCIDKLLKGEVISQIKNNCSLSRVGNIINEIRKVTGFNAVENVYIGVGNNQGYILAQGDEVKNRLLQLKDEIKAKIEAKKASE
;
A
#
# COMPACT_ATOMS: atom_id res chain seq x y z
N MET A 1 -19.42 15.64 -9.99
CA MET A 1 -18.00 16.06 -10.07
C MET A 1 -17.17 15.18 -9.14
N LYS A 2 -16.38 14.23 -9.67
CA LYS A 2 -15.47 13.43 -8.83
C LYS A 2 -14.39 14.39 -8.29
N LYS A 3 -14.34 14.59 -6.97
CA LYS A 3 -13.24 15.35 -6.34
C LYS A 3 -11.94 14.64 -6.72
N ALA A 4 -11.07 15.32 -7.49
CA ALA A 4 -9.74 14.82 -7.75
C ALA A 4 -9.02 14.74 -6.39
N TYR A 5 -8.76 13.52 -5.90
CA TYR A 5 -7.96 13.35 -4.69
C TYR A 5 -6.56 13.87 -4.98
N ILE A 6 -6.19 14.97 -4.33
CA ILE A 6 -4.86 15.55 -4.45
C ILE A 6 -3.90 14.64 -3.70
N ALA A 7 -2.86 14.15 -4.38
CA ALA A 7 -1.83 13.35 -3.75
C ALA A 7 -1.19 14.12 -2.57
N PRO A 8 -1.03 13.51 -1.39
CA PRO A 8 -0.44 14.17 -0.24
C PRO A 8 1.01 14.59 -0.54
N LYS A 9 1.50 15.64 0.12
CA LYS A 9 2.85 16.21 -0.10
C LYS A 9 3.98 15.17 -0.09
N GLY A 10 3.82 14.07 0.67
CA GLY A 10 4.78 12.97 0.77
C GLY A 10 4.77 11.94 -0.37
N TYR A 11 3.88 12.04 -1.35
CA TYR A 11 3.84 11.12 -2.50
C TYR A 11 5.05 11.27 -3.43
N LYS A 12 5.64 12.47 -3.51
CA LYS A 12 6.80 12.74 -4.38
C LYS A 12 8.15 12.36 -3.76
N THR A 13 8.17 11.91 -2.51
CA THR A 13 9.42 11.49 -1.87
C THR A 13 9.85 10.12 -2.39
N PRO A 14 11.16 9.80 -2.38
CA PRO A 14 11.66 8.49 -2.79
C PRO A 14 10.94 7.34 -2.07
N VAL A 15 10.87 6.21 -2.75
CA VAL A 15 10.29 4.98 -2.19
C VAL A 15 11.17 4.47 -1.07
N ARG A 16 10.57 4.27 0.10
CA ARG A 16 11.21 3.73 1.29
C ARG A 16 11.21 2.20 1.25
N TRP A 17 12.23 1.64 0.59
CA TRP A 17 12.40 0.19 0.48
C TRP A 17 12.60 -0.51 1.82
N ASP A 18 13.14 0.17 2.83
CA ASP A 18 13.22 -0.31 4.21
C ASP A 18 11.85 -0.65 4.80
N LEU A 19 10.80 0.07 4.39
CA LEU A 19 9.43 -0.19 4.80
C LEU A 19 8.75 -1.25 3.94
N LEU A 20 9.07 -1.32 2.65
CA LEU A 20 8.45 -2.25 1.68
C LEU A 20 9.01 -3.67 1.77
N SER A 21 10.30 -3.85 2.08
CA SER A 21 10.98 -5.14 2.13
C SER A 21 10.66 -5.93 3.42
N ASN A 22 9.39 -6.17 3.69
CA ASN A 22 8.91 -6.93 4.85
C ASN A 22 7.74 -7.87 4.46
N GLU A 23 7.69 -9.05 5.08
CA GLU A 23 6.62 -10.04 4.86
C GLU A 23 5.21 -9.50 5.12
N ARG A 24 5.07 -8.52 6.04
CA ARG A 24 3.78 -7.83 6.27
C ARG A 24 3.28 -7.07 5.04
N VAL A 25 4.19 -6.55 4.22
CA VAL A 25 3.84 -5.83 2.99
C VAL A 25 3.40 -6.80 1.90
N LEU A 26 4.05 -7.97 1.79
CA LEU A 26 3.58 -9.05 0.91
C LEU A 26 2.14 -9.47 1.25
N ASN A 27 1.86 -9.66 2.55
CA ASN A 27 0.49 -9.95 2.99
C ASN A 27 -0.50 -8.82 2.65
N CYS A 28 -0.08 -7.55 2.74
CA CYS A 28 -0.94 -6.44 2.31
C CYS A 28 -1.20 -6.47 0.80
N ILE A 29 -0.18 -6.71 -0.01
CA ILE A 29 -0.32 -6.82 -1.47
C ILE A 29 -1.25 -7.98 -1.83
N ASP A 30 -1.10 -9.14 -1.19
CA ASP A 30 -1.98 -10.30 -1.44
C ASP A 30 -3.44 -10.01 -1.11
N LYS A 31 -3.71 -9.30 -0.01
CA LYS A 31 -5.06 -8.86 0.34
C LYS A 31 -5.64 -7.91 -0.71
N LEU A 32 -4.85 -6.93 -1.16
CA LEU A 32 -5.29 -6.00 -2.22
C LEU A 32 -5.59 -6.73 -3.54
N LEU A 33 -4.74 -7.69 -3.93
CA LEU A 33 -4.93 -8.48 -5.15
C LEU A 33 -6.18 -9.38 -5.09
N LYS A 34 -6.54 -9.89 -3.90
CA LYS A 34 -7.78 -10.62 -3.65
C LYS A 34 -9.03 -9.72 -3.63
N GLY A 35 -8.85 -8.40 -3.72
CA GLY A 35 -9.95 -7.43 -3.58
C GLY A 35 -10.43 -7.25 -2.14
N GLU A 36 -9.65 -7.69 -1.15
CA GLU A 36 -9.98 -7.49 0.26
C GLU A 36 -9.73 -6.04 0.68
N VAL A 37 -10.58 -5.53 1.57
CA VAL A 37 -10.40 -4.20 2.17
C VAL A 37 -9.40 -4.30 3.32
N ILE A 38 -8.32 -3.53 3.23
CA ILE A 38 -7.34 -3.40 4.31
C ILE A 38 -7.77 -2.27 5.23
N SER A 39 -8.20 -2.61 6.43
CA SER A 39 -8.63 -1.65 7.44
C SER A 39 -7.46 -1.03 8.20
N GLN A 40 -7.41 0.29 8.24
CA GLN A 40 -6.62 1.09 9.18
C GLN A 40 -7.50 1.56 10.33
N ILE A 41 -7.20 1.04 11.53
CA ILE A 41 -7.74 1.55 12.79
C ILE A 41 -6.82 2.69 13.25
N LYS A 42 -7.35 3.91 13.33
CA LYS A 42 -6.63 5.05 13.91
C LYS A 42 -6.81 5.04 15.43
N ASN A 43 -5.84 4.48 16.16
CA ASN A 43 -5.74 4.75 17.59
C ASN A 43 -5.00 6.08 17.81
N ASN A 44 -5.46 6.87 18.79
CA ASN A 44 -5.01 8.25 19.08
C ASN A 44 -3.50 8.45 19.30
N CYS A 45 -2.71 7.38 19.40
CA CYS A 45 -1.27 7.44 19.69
C CYS A 45 -0.35 7.01 18.53
N SER A 46 -0.83 6.70 17.32
CA SER A 46 0.08 6.26 16.24
C SER A 46 -0.46 6.51 14.83
N LEU A 47 0.32 7.24 14.01
CA LEU A 47 0.24 7.17 12.55
C LEU A 47 0.35 5.70 12.14
N SER A 48 -0.73 5.11 11.63
CA SER A 48 -0.77 3.67 11.43
C SER A 48 0.30 3.21 10.43
N ARG A 49 0.97 2.11 10.76
CA ARG A 49 1.97 1.47 9.90
C ARG A 49 1.40 1.08 8.53
N VAL A 50 0.10 0.78 8.47
CA VAL A 50 -0.63 0.43 7.24
C VAL A 50 -0.71 1.62 6.29
N GLY A 51 -1.08 2.81 6.77
CA GLY A 51 -1.17 4.00 5.93
C GLY A 51 0.17 4.37 5.29
N ASN A 52 1.28 4.19 6.02
CA ASN A 52 2.63 4.38 5.48
C ASN A 52 2.96 3.35 4.39
N ILE A 53 2.68 2.05 4.63
CA ILE A 53 2.88 1.00 3.63
C ILE A 53 2.08 1.29 2.36
N ILE A 54 0.80 1.66 2.49
CA ILE A 54 -0.06 1.97 1.35
C ILE A 54 0.45 3.20 0.59
N ASN A 55 0.97 4.21 1.30
CA ASN A 55 1.60 5.36 0.65
C ASN A 55 2.83 4.95 -0.17
N GLU A 56 3.69 4.08 0.36
CA GLU A 56 4.86 3.57 -0.38
C GLU A 56 4.46 2.69 -1.57
N ILE A 57 3.42 1.85 -1.43
CA ILE A 57 2.85 1.09 -2.56
C ILE A 57 2.37 2.05 -3.65
N ARG A 58 1.57 3.05 -3.28
CA ARG A 58 1.05 4.07 -4.22
C ARG A 58 2.16 4.80 -4.97
N LYS A 59 3.30 5.09 -4.34
CA LYS A 59 4.43 5.72 -5.05
C LYS A 59 4.95 4.88 -6.21
N VAL A 60 4.86 3.55 -6.10
CA VAL A 60 5.33 2.61 -7.12
C VAL A 60 4.25 2.29 -8.15
N THR A 61 3.00 2.10 -7.69
CA THR A 61 1.89 1.65 -8.54
C THR A 61 1.04 2.80 -9.09
N GLY A 62 1.25 4.02 -8.61
CA GLY A 62 0.45 5.19 -8.91
C GLY A 62 -0.49 5.56 -7.76
N PHE A 63 -0.69 6.85 -7.52
CA PHE A 63 -1.51 7.35 -6.42
C PHE A 63 -2.93 6.77 -6.42
N ASN A 64 -3.52 6.61 -7.61
CA ASN A 64 -4.88 6.11 -7.80
C ASN A 64 -4.95 4.57 -7.80
N ALA A 65 -3.84 3.84 -7.70
CA ALA A 65 -3.85 2.39 -7.72
C ALA A 65 -4.52 1.77 -6.50
N VAL A 66 -4.45 2.45 -5.35
CA VAL A 66 -5.13 2.02 -4.12
C VAL A 66 -6.06 3.15 -3.73
N GLU A 67 -7.33 2.85 -3.50
CA GLU A 67 -8.35 3.84 -3.13
C GLU A 67 -8.60 3.81 -1.63
N ASN A 68 -8.95 4.98 -1.07
CA ASN A 68 -9.40 5.06 0.32
C ASN A 68 -10.90 4.78 0.36
N VAL A 69 -11.34 3.82 1.16
CA VAL A 69 -12.75 3.54 1.41
C VAL A 69 -13.08 3.80 2.87
N TYR A 70 -14.33 4.20 3.14
CA TYR A 70 -14.79 4.41 4.50
C TYR A 70 -15.38 3.12 5.05
N ILE A 71 -14.94 2.71 6.25
CA ILE A 71 -15.30 1.43 6.87
C ILE A 71 -15.95 1.66 8.24
N GLY A 72 -17.25 1.99 8.23
CA GLY A 72 -18.09 1.96 9.43
C GLY A 72 -18.03 3.19 10.34
N VAL A 73 -18.11 3.02 11.66
CA VAL A 73 -18.26 4.11 12.64
C VAL A 73 -16.89 4.58 13.14
N GLY A 74 -16.62 5.89 13.09
CA GLY A 74 -15.38 6.52 13.56
C GLY A 74 -14.41 6.95 12.44
N ASN A 75 -13.20 7.39 12.79
CA ASN A 75 -12.16 7.83 11.83
C ASN A 75 -11.41 6.66 11.15
N ASN A 76 -12.09 5.54 10.93
CA ASN A 76 -11.50 4.33 10.34
C ASN A 76 -11.48 4.44 8.82
N GLN A 77 -10.30 4.19 8.24
CA GLN A 77 -10.07 4.25 6.79
C GLN A 77 -9.70 2.85 6.31
N GLY A 78 -10.33 2.41 5.24
CA GLY A 78 -9.99 1.19 4.53
C GLY A 78 -9.24 1.51 3.24
N TYR A 79 -8.53 0.51 2.73
CA TYR A 79 -7.82 0.59 1.47
C TYR A 79 -8.23 -0.57 0.58
N ILE A 80 -8.57 -0.27 -0.67
CA ILE A 80 -8.92 -1.27 -1.68
C ILE A 80 -8.12 -1.02 -2.96
N LEU A 81 -7.84 -2.08 -3.72
CA LEU A 81 -7.21 -1.95 -5.02
C LEU A 81 -8.20 -1.32 -6.01
N ALA A 82 -7.74 -0.31 -6.75
CA ALA A 82 -8.49 0.25 -7.86
C ALA A 82 -8.70 -0.81 -8.95
N GLN A 83 -9.83 -0.72 -9.65
CA GLN A 83 -10.07 -1.60 -10.78
C GLN A 83 -9.17 -1.23 -11.97
N GLY A 84 -8.50 -2.22 -12.54
CA GLY A 84 -7.65 -2.07 -13.72
C GLY A 84 -6.56 -3.13 -13.78
N ASP A 85 -6.37 -3.72 -14.96
CA ASP A 85 -5.38 -4.78 -15.16
C ASP A 85 -3.94 -4.24 -15.06
N GLU A 86 -3.71 -2.99 -15.48
CA GLU A 86 -2.41 -2.33 -15.34
C GLU A 86 -1.99 -2.18 -13.88
N VAL A 87 -2.92 -1.78 -13.01
CA VAL A 87 -2.68 -1.62 -11.57
C VAL A 87 -2.38 -2.97 -10.93
N LYS A 88 -3.15 -4.01 -11.28
CA LYS A 88 -2.92 -5.38 -10.81
C LYS A 88 -1.55 -5.89 -11.25
N ASN A 89 -1.20 -5.72 -12.52
CA ASN A 89 0.09 -6.15 -13.07
C ASN A 89 1.25 -5.42 -12.39
N ARG A 90 1.13 -4.11 -12.17
CA ARG A 90 2.18 -3.36 -11.47
C ARG A 90 2.31 -3.77 -10.01
N LEU A 91 1.20 -4.11 -9.35
CA LEU A 91 1.22 -4.59 -7.98
C LEU A 91 1.82 -6.01 -7.87
N LEU A 92 1.58 -6.88 -8.85
CA LEU A 92 2.24 -8.19 -8.96
C LEU A 92 3.75 -8.03 -9.15
N GLN A 93 4.20 -7.15 -10.06
CA GLN A 93 5.63 -6.84 -10.22
C GLN A 93 6.25 -6.35 -8.91
N LEU A 94 5.57 -5.43 -8.20
CA LEU A 94 6.03 -4.94 -6.91
C LEU A 94 6.15 -6.07 -5.87
N LYS A 95 5.22 -7.03 -5.88
CA LYS A 95 5.27 -8.21 -5.01
C LYS A 95 6.55 -9.01 -5.25
N ASP A 96 6.88 -9.27 -6.51
CA ASP A 96 8.08 -10.02 -6.90
C ASP A 96 9.37 -9.24 -6.56
N GLU A 97 9.39 -7.93 -6.81
CA GLU A 97 10.50 -7.03 -6.42
C GLU A 97 10.75 -7.06 -4.91
N ILE A 98 9.69 -7.03 -4.10
CA ILE A 98 9.79 -7.12 -2.62
C ILE A 98 10.29 -8.49 -2.19
N LYS A 99 9.76 -9.57 -2.79
CA LYS A 99 10.17 -10.94 -2.46
C LYS A 99 11.67 -11.14 -2.73
N ALA A 100 12.14 -10.74 -3.91
CA ALA A 100 13.54 -10.81 -4.28
C ALA A 100 14.45 -10.02 -3.31
N LYS A 101 14.02 -8.83 -2.87
CA LYS A 101 14.76 -8.04 -1.87
C LYS A 101 14.82 -8.71 -0.50
N ILE A 102 13.75 -9.36 -0.06
CA ILE A 102 13.73 -10.10 1.21
C ILE A 102 14.66 -11.31 1.12
N GLU A 103 14.62 -12.05 0.02
CA GLU A 103 15.50 -13.21 -0.21
C GLU A 103 16.97 -12.79 -0.28
N ALA A 104 17.29 -11.74 -1.02
CA ALA A 104 18.65 -11.19 -1.08
C ALA A 104 19.17 -10.76 0.30
N LYS A 105 18.30 -10.17 1.13
CA LYS A 105 18.66 -9.79 2.50
C LYS A 105 18.97 -11.02 3.37
N LYS A 106 18.10 -12.04 3.31
CA LYS A 106 18.31 -13.31 4.04
C LYS A 106 19.58 -14.05 3.59
N ALA A 107 19.97 -13.93 2.32
CA ALA A 107 21.19 -14.54 1.79
C ALA A 107 22.48 -13.80 2.18
N SER A 108 22.36 -12.54 2.62
CA SER A 108 23.49 -11.70 3.08
C SER A 108 23.71 -11.72 4.59
N GLU A 109 22.81 -12.37 5.34
CA GLU A 109 22.89 -12.61 6.79
C GLU A 109 23.47 -13.99 7.08
#